data_AF-A0A962JSS3-F1
#
_entry.id   AF-A0A962JSS3-F1
#
_cell.length_a   1.000
_cell.length_b   1.000
_cell.length_c   1.000
_cell.angle_alpha   90.00
_cell.angle_beta   90.00
_cell.angle_gamma   90.00
#
_symmetry.space_group_name_H-M   'P 1'
#
loop_
_entity.id
_entity.type
_entity.pdbx_description
1 polymer ?
#
loop_
_entity_poly.entity_id
_entity_poly.type
_entity_poly.pdbx_seq_one_letter_code
_entity_poly.pdbx_strand_id
1 'polypeptide(L)'
;DLLLLSYTGCFTFMKWFELLRHEYKCETAMLHVPYQGDGEITQNMRDYVVKQLKEDLIPTLERVSGVKFDIDRLREHLRESAKAEDKLVKVLETAKLKPSPIDSYFGGIYYVGPTFSAFRGTPECTAYYDMLWDEVQERVRKGQGPVTPEGVMEKERYRLVVEGPPNYTHMREFWKMFYDEGAVVVASSYTKVGGNYEQGFRHDPDRPLESLADYCLGCYTNLNLPARTKMLENYINDYEADGLLINSIKSCNSFSAGQLLMMNEIEKRTGKPAAFVETDLVDPRYFSPSNVKNRLESYFQMVDQKRSAA
;
A
#
# COMPACT_ATOMS: atom_id res chain seq x y z
N ASP A 1 21.45 -1.85 17.43
CA ASP A 1 22.44 -0.75 17.38
C ASP A 1 21.82 0.62 17.13
N LEU A 2 20.80 0.75 16.27
CA LEU A 2 20.07 1.99 16.03
C LEU A 2 18.56 1.71 15.88
N LEU A 3 17.72 2.64 16.33
CA LEU A 3 16.30 2.72 15.95
C LEU A 3 16.11 3.91 15.00
N LEU A 4 15.47 3.69 13.85
CA LEU A 4 15.11 4.74 12.91
C LEU A 4 13.59 4.83 12.78
N LEU A 5 13.01 5.96 13.19
CA LEU A 5 11.61 6.28 12.97
C LEU A 5 11.47 7.28 11.82
N SER A 6 10.84 6.88 10.72
CA SER A 6 10.25 7.84 9.79
C SER A 6 8.82 8.14 10.25
N TYR A 7 8.59 9.36 10.75
CA TYR A 7 7.28 9.77 11.24
C TYR A 7 6.46 10.39 10.12
N THR A 8 5.47 9.63 9.64
CA THR A 8 4.48 10.04 8.64
C THR A 8 3.07 10.04 9.25
N GLY A 9 2.84 10.88 10.27
CA GLY A 9 1.49 11.22 10.75
C GLY A 9 0.78 10.25 11.71
N CYS A 10 1.43 9.16 12.16
CA CYS A 10 0.84 8.25 13.16
C CYS A 10 1.52 8.39 14.53
N PHE A 11 0.82 9.01 15.47
CA PHE A 11 1.33 9.25 16.83
C PHE A 11 1.69 7.98 17.60
N THR A 12 1.03 6.85 17.28
CA THR A 12 1.34 5.55 17.87
C THR A 12 2.79 5.15 17.67
N PHE A 13 3.39 5.40 16.48
CA PHE A 13 4.80 5.09 16.26
C PHE A 13 5.73 5.93 17.13
N MET A 14 5.41 7.21 17.35
CA MET A 14 6.23 8.08 18.19
C MET A 14 6.31 7.51 19.61
N LYS A 15 5.16 7.18 20.21
CA LYS A 15 5.12 6.58 21.56
C LYS A 15 5.70 5.18 21.61
N TRP A 16 5.51 4.38 20.56
CA TRP A 16 6.15 3.07 20.49
C TRP A 16 7.68 3.19 20.46
N PHE A 17 8.24 4.08 19.65
CA PHE A 17 9.69 4.28 19.59
C PHE A 17 10.27 4.87 20.88
N GLU A 18 9.52 5.68 21.63
CA GLU A 18 9.92 6.09 23.00
C GLU A 18 10.11 4.86 23.91
N LEU A 19 9.18 3.89 23.85
CA LEU A 19 9.29 2.64 24.61
C LEU A 19 10.43 1.74 24.10
N LEU A 20 10.58 1.59 22.78
CA LEU A 20 11.67 0.80 22.19
C LEU A 20 13.03 1.39 22.55
N ARG A 21 13.16 2.72 22.57
CA ARG A 21 14.38 3.39 23.02
C ARG A 21 14.69 3.06 24.48
N HIS A 22 13.69 3.05 25.36
CA HIS A 22 13.87 2.69 26.76
C HIS A 22 14.28 1.21 26.92
N GLU A 23 13.65 0.32 26.16
CA GLU A 23 13.91 -1.13 26.20
C GLU A 23 15.29 -1.49 25.65
N TYR A 24 15.58 -1.09 24.40
CA TYR A 24 16.80 -1.47 23.70
C TYR A 24 18.00 -0.57 24.02
N LYS A 25 17.79 0.57 24.69
CA LYS A 25 18.83 1.51 25.14
C LYS A 25 19.82 1.89 24.04
N CYS A 26 19.36 1.96 22.80
CA CYS A 26 20.18 2.30 21.65
C CYS A 26 19.83 3.69 21.11
N GLU A 27 20.73 4.22 20.30
CA GLU A 27 20.54 5.50 19.66
C GLU A 27 19.25 5.47 18.82
N THR A 28 18.49 6.57 18.84
CA THR A 28 17.23 6.68 18.10
C THR A 28 17.27 7.92 17.25
N ALA A 29 17.19 7.73 15.94
CA ALA A 29 17.05 8.80 14.96
C ALA A 29 15.59 8.90 14.53
N MET A 30 15.12 10.13 14.32
CA MET A 30 13.78 10.40 13.85
C MET A 30 13.87 11.27 12.60
N LEU A 31 13.17 10.87 11.55
CA LEU A 31 12.92 11.68 10.36
C LEU A 31 11.48 12.17 10.43
N HIS A 32 11.28 13.45 10.71
CA HIS A 32 9.94 14.04 10.77
C HIS A 32 9.47 14.45 9.37
N VAL A 33 8.37 13.86 8.91
CA VAL A 33 7.80 14.12 7.59
C VAL A 33 6.52 14.97 7.77
N PRO A 34 6.49 16.21 7.25
CA PRO A 34 5.30 17.05 7.29
C PRO A 34 4.10 16.39 6.60
N TYR A 35 2.92 16.47 7.24
CA TYR A 35 1.68 15.99 6.66
C TYR A 35 1.23 16.90 5.51
N GLN A 36 0.74 16.30 4.42
CA GLN A 36 0.35 17.00 3.21
C GLN A 36 -1.09 17.53 3.31
N GLY A 37 -1.34 18.46 4.25
CA GLY A 37 -2.68 18.97 4.54
C GLY A 37 -3.41 19.54 3.32
N ASP A 38 -2.71 20.34 2.51
CA ASP A 38 -3.25 20.99 1.31
C ASP A 38 -3.19 20.09 0.06
N GLY A 39 -2.67 18.86 0.17
CA GLY A 39 -2.56 17.92 -0.95
C GLY A 39 -1.42 18.20 -1.93
N GLU A 40 -0.53 19.16 -1.60
CA GLU A 40 0.63 19.51 -2.41
C GLU A 40 1.93 19.40 -1.61
N ILE A 41 2.98 18.86 -2.25
CA ILE A 41 4.33 18.84 -1.68
C ILE A 41 4.98 20.20 -1.94
N THR A 42 5.15 21.01 -0.90
CA THR A 42 5.83 22.31 -1.02
C THR A 42 7.34 22.16 -0.97
N GLN A 43 8.05 23.14 -1.55
CA GLN A 43 9.52 23.18 -1.48
C GLN A 43 10.03 23.23 -0.02
N ASN A 44 9.33 23.98 0.85
CA ASN A 44 9.69 24.05 2.28
C ASN A 44 9.59 22.69 2.98
N MET A 45 8.57 21.88 2.66
CA MET A 45 8.44 20.53 3.20
C MET A 45 9.60 19.63 2.74
N ARG A 46 9.95 19.69 1.45
CA ARG A 46 11.09 18.96 0.88
C ARG A 46 12.40 19.38 1.54
N ASP A 47 12.68 20.68 1.58
CA ASP A 47 13.91 21.23 2.16
C ASP A 47 14.05 20.85 3.64
N TYR A 48 12.94 20.84 4.38
CA TYR A 48 12.91 20.42 5.78
C TYR A 48 13.29 18.94 5.97
N VAL A 49 12.79 18.04 5.13
CA VAL A 49 13.16 16.62 5.19
C VAL A 49 14.61 16.42 4.73
N VAL A 50 15.03 17.08 3.65
CA VAL A 50 16.42 17.03 3.15
C VAL A 50 17.41 17.54 4.19
N LYS A 51 17.06 18.62 4.91
CA LYS A 51 17.87 19.15 6.00
C LYS A 51 18.09 18.11 7.10
N GLN A 52 17.02 17.46 7.58
CA GLN A 52 17.11 16.39 8.57
C GLN A 52 17.94 15.20 8.07
N LEU A 53 17.81 14.81 6.80
CA LEU A 53 18.64 13.77 6.20
C LEU A 53 20.14 14.12 6.29
N LYS A 54 20.50 15.35 5.92
CA LYS A 54 21.90 15.83 5.87
C LYS A 54 22.50 16.10 7.25
N GLU A 55 21.75 16.76 8.12
CA GLU A 55 22.28 17.30 9.39
C GLU A 55 22.12 16.32 10.56
N ASP A 56 21.10 15.46 10.54
CA ASP A 56 20.78 14.59 11.67
C ASP A 56 20.97 13.10 11.35
N LEU A 57 20.31 12.61 10.29
CA LEU A 57 20.21 11.17 10.04
C LEU A 57 21.52 10.58 9.50
N ILE A 58 22.08 11.15 8.42
CA ILE A 58 23.34 10.68 7.84
C ILE A 58 24.47 10.71 8.89
N PRO A 59 24.72 11.81 9.62
CA PRO A 59 25.77 11.84 10.64
C PRO A 59 25.56 10.82 11.77
N THR A 60 24.30 10.55 12.13
CA THR A 60 23.97 9.52 13.13
C THR A 60 24.25 8.12 12.61
N LEU A 61 23.86 7.82 11.37
CA LEU A 61 24.16 6.54 10.71
C LEU A 61 25.68 6.31 10.57
N GLU A 62 26.44 7.34 10.17
CA GLU A 62 27.91 7.25 10.11
C GLU A 62 28.52 6.95 11.47
N ARG A 63 28.05 7.63 12.53
CA ARG A 63 28.55 7.44 13.90
C ARG A 63 28.27 6.04 14.43
N VAL A 64 27.06 5.53 14.25
CA VAL A 64 26.67 4.21 14.78
C VAL A 64 27.28 3.07 13.98
N SER A 65 27.35 3.19 12.65
CA SER A 65 27.88 2.13 11.79
C SER A 65 29.41 2.15 11.66
N GLY A 66 30.05 3.30 11.89
CA GLY A 66 31.46 3.52 11.56
C GLY A 66 31.74 3.62 10.05
N VAL A 67 30.69 3.62 9.21
CA VAL A 67 30.81 3.67 7.74
C VAL A 67 30.50 5.09 7.27
N LYS A 68 31.37 5.64 6.43
CA LYS A 68 31.14 6.94 5.81
C LYS A 68 30.07 6.88 4.73
N PHE A 69 29.22 7.88 4.70
CA PHE A 69 28.16 8.02 3.72
C PHE A 69 28.76 8.26 2.34
N ASP A 70 28.30 7.45 1.38
CA ASP A 70 28.69 7.53 -0.01
C ASP A 70 27.45 7.86 -0.84
N ILE A 71 27.45 9.07 -1.40
CA ILE A 71 26.34 9.56 -2.21
C ILE A 71 26.19 8.75 -3.50
N ASP A 72 27.28 8.28 -4.11
CA ASP A 72 27.23 7.54 -5.37
C ASP A 72 26.67 6.13 -5.16
N ARG A 73 26.98 5.49 -4.03
CA ARG A 73 26.29 4.26 -3.62
C ARG A 73 24.80 4.46 -3.40
N LEU A 74 24.39 5.58 -2.80
CA LEU A 74 22.96 5.91 -2.70
C LEU A 74 22.34 6.05 -4.10
N ARG A 75 22.99 6.74 -5.04
CA ARG A 75 22.51 6.85 -6.43
C ARG A 75 22.32 5.48 -7.08
N GLU A 76 23.24 4.54 -6.87
CA GLU A 76 23.09 3.17 -7.36
C GLU A 76 21.85 2.48 -6.79
N HIS A 77 21.63 2.55 -5.48
CA HIS A 77 20.43 2.00 -4.85
C HIS A 77 19.13 2.64 -5.36
N LEU A 78 19.15 3.95 -5.65
CA LEU A 78 17.98 4.63 -6.22
C LEU A 78 17.71 4.21 -7.66
N ARG A 79 18.76 4.00 -8.48
CA ARG A 79 18.61 3.41 -9.83
C ARG A 79 17.98 2.02 -9.79
N GLU A 80 18.44 1.18 -8.88
CA GLU A 80 17.85 -0.15 -8.69
C GLU A 80 16.40 -0.07 -8.19
N SER A 81 16.11 0.85 -7.26
CA SER A 81 14.74 1.09 -6.79
C SER A 81 13.81 1.46 -7.95
N ALA A 82 14.22 2.37 -8.83
CA ALA A 82 13.41 2.78 -9.98
C ALA A 82 13.08 1.60 -10.93
N LYS A 83 14.03 0.69 -11.17
CA LYS A 83 13.80 -0.52 -11.99
C LYS A 83 12.75 -1.44 -11.36
N ALA A 84 12.88 -1.71 -10.06
CA ALA A 84 11.93 -2.53 -9.30
C ALA A 84 10.52 -1.89 -9.30
N GLU A 85 10.45 -0.57 -9.11
CA GLU A 85 9.22 0.21 -9.11
C GLU A 85 8.50 0.16 -10.47
N ASP A 86 9.22 0.28 -11.58
CA ASP A 86 8.66 0.14 -12.92
C ASP A 86 8.01 -1.23 -13.14
N LYS A 87 8.69 -2.30 -12.70
CA LYS A 87 8.16 -3.65 -12.82
C LYS A 87 6.96 -3.88 -11.88
N LEU A 88 7.02 -3.39 -10.64
CA LEU A 88 5.89 -3.46 -9.71
C LEU A 88 4.65 -2.75 -10.28
N VAL A 89 4.80 -1.55 -10.85
CA VAL A 89 3.68 -0.85 -11.51
C VAL A 89 3.11 -1.68 -12.65
N LYS A 90 3.97 -2.22 -13.54
CA LYS A 90 3.53 -3.10 -14.64
C LYS A 90 2.72 -4.29 -14.12
N VAL A 91 3.19 -4.95 -13.06
CA VAL A 91 2.45 -6.06 -12.41
C VAL A 91 1.09 -5.59 -11.93
N LEU A 92 1.02 -4.52 -11.14
CA LEU A 92 -0.24 -4.04 -10.56
C LEU A 92 -1.24 -3.58 -11.64
N GLU A 93 -0.77 -2.96 -12.72
CA GLU A 93 -1.63 -2.53 -13.83
C GLU A 93 -2.23 -3.71 -14.62
N THR A 94 -1.66 -4.91 -14.56
CA THR A 94 -2.30 -6.09 -15.19
C THR A 94 -3.66 -6.41 -14.60
N ALA A 95 -3.96 -5.93 -13.38
CA ALA A 95 -5.28 -6.11 -12.79
C ALA A 95 -6.40 -5.38 -13.56
N LYS A 96 -6.08 -4.51 -14.51
CA LYS A 96 -7.06 -3.92 -15.45
C LYS A 96 -7.62 -4.96 -16.45
N LEU A 97 -6.91 -6.05 -16.69
CA LEU A 97 -7.34 -7.13 -17.60
C LEU A 97 -8.55 -7.91 -17.02
N LYS A 98 -9.28 -8.58 -17.91
CA LYS A 98 -10.45 -9.41 -17.58
C LYS A 98 -10.30 -10.81 -18.20
N PRO A 99 -10.13 -11.88 -17.40
CA PRO A 99 -9.94 -11.86 -15.95
C PRO A 99 -8.62 -11.16 -15.54
N SER A 100 -8.57 -10.62 -14.33
CA SER A 100 -7.36 -10.11 -13.70
C SER A 100 -6.42 -11.28 -13.40
N PRO A 101 -5.13 -11.22 -13.78
CA PRO A 101 -4.17 -12.29 -13.48
C PRO A 101 -3.62 -12.21 -12.03
N ILE A 102 -3.98 -11.17 -11.28
CA ILE A 102 -3.50 -10.92 -9.91
C ILE A 102 -4.63 -10.51 -8.97
N ASP A 103 -4.40 -10.70 -7.68
CA ASP A 103 -5.19 -10.08 -6.61
C ASP A 103 -4.33 -9.02 -5.95
N SER A 104 -4.73 -7.76 -6.09
CA SER A 104 -3.98 -6.58 -5.65
C SER A 104 -4.09 -6.30 -4.15
N TYR A 105 -4.70 -7.18 -3.35
CA TYR A 105 -4.85 -6.98 -1.91
C TYR A 105 -4.26 -8.11 -1.09
N PHE A 106 -4.78 -9.32 -1.23
CA PHE A 106 -4.26 -10.50 -0.55
C PHE A 106 -2.97 -10.98 -1.22
N GLY A 107 -2.99 -11.11 -2.57
CA GLY A 107 -1.78 -11.36 -3.36
C GLY A 107 -0.81 -10.17 -3.29
N GLY A 108 -1.37 -8.96 -3.23
CA GLY A 108 -0.67 -7.68 -3.14
C GLY A 108 0.43 -7.64 -2.05
N ILE A 109 0.20 -8.27 -0.91
CA ILE A 109 1.18 -8.35 0.20
C ILE A 109 2.49 -8.97 -0.26
N TYR A 110 2.42 -10.04 -1.03
CA TYR A 110 3.60 -10.74 -1.53
C TYR A 110 4.32 -9.91 -2.59
N TYR A 111 3.56 -9.23 -3.45
CA TYR A 111 4.12 -8.39 -4.51
C TYR A 111 4.88 -7.18 -3.94
N VAL A 112 4.34 -6.51 -2.92
CA VAL A 112 5.00 -5.35 -2.32
C VAL A 112 6.06 -5.73 -1.27
N GLY A 113 6.04 -6.97 -0.78
CA GLY A 113 6.87 -7.47 0.32
C GLY A 113 8.35 -7.14 0.20
N PRO A 114 9.05 -7.50 -0.89
CA PRO A 114 10.48 -7.25 -1.04
C PRO A 114 10.84 -5.77 -0.96
N THR A 115 10.09 -4.91 -1.66
CA THR A 115 10.28 -3.46 -1.65
C THR A 115 9.95 -2.83 -0.30
N PHE A 116 8.90 -3.29 0.38
CA PHE A 116 8.42 -2.66 1.62
C PHE A 116 9.18 -3.12 2.87
N SER A 117 9.83 -4.29 2.83
CA SER A 117 10.47 -4.86 4.02
C SER A 117 11.92 -4.40 4.18
N ALA A 118 12.81 -4.77 3.24
CA ALA A 118 14.24 -4.56 3.43
C ALA A 118 15.09 -4.54 2.15
N PHE A 119 14.53 -4.90 0.99
CA PHE A 119 15.33 -5.15 -0.22
C PHE A 119 15.25 -4.00 -1.25
N ARG A 120 14.55 -2.91 -0.93
CA ARG A 120 14.50 -1.73 -1.82
C ARG A 120 15.91 -1.29 -2.22
N GLY A 121 16.11 -1.13 -3.52
CA GLY A 121 17.38 -0.67 -4.08
C GLY A 121 18.47 -1.72 -4.15
N THR A 122 18.16 -2.99 -3.88
CA THR A 122 19.09 -4.09 -4.11
C THR A 122 18.80 -4.81 -5.44
N PRO A 123 19.82 -5.39 -6.10
CA PRO A 123 19.62 -6.17 -7.32
C PRO A 123 18.68 -7.38 -7.13
N GLU A 124 18.66 -7.99 -5.94
CA GLU A 124 17.79 -9.12 -5.62
C GLU A 124 16.32 -8.73 -5.65
N CYS A 125 16.00 -7.49 -5.26
CA CYS A 125 14.66 -6.94 -5.35
C CYS A 125 14.24 -6.75 -6.81
N THR A 126 15.14 -6.19 -7.64
CA THR A 126 14.91 -6.08 -9.09
C THR A 126 14.67 -7.47 -9.71
N ALA A 127 15.51 -8.45 -9.37
CA ALA A 127 15.38 -9.83 -9.86
C ALA A 127 14.07 -10.50 -9.43
N TYR A 128 13.60 -10.25 -8.21
CA TYR A 128 12.29 -10.71 -7.75
C TYR A 128 11.16 -10.18 -8.65
N TYR A 129 11.19 -8.89 -8.99
CA TYR A 129 10.15 -8.30 -9.84
C TYR A 129 10.22 -8.72 -11.30
N ASP A 130 11.41 -9.05 -11.81
CA ASP A 130 11.54 -9.68 -13.12
C ASP A 130 10.87 -11.06 -13.14
N MET A 131 11.16 -11.90 -12.15
CA MET A 131 10.51 -13.21 -12.00
C MET A 131 8.99 -13.08 -11.82
N LEU A 132 8.53 -12.20 -10.94
CA LEU A 132 7.10 -11.97 -10.70
C LEU A 132 6.40 -11.50 -11.99
N TRP A 133 7.04 -10.61 -12.75
CA TRP A 133 6.50 -10.15 -14.02
C TRP A 133 6.33 -11.30 -15.02
N ASP A 134 7.33 -12.17 -15.14
CA ASP A 134 7.26 -13.32 -16.05
C ASP A 134 6.14 -14.30 -15.67
N GLU A 135 5.97 -14.58 -14.37
CA GLU A 135 4.85 -15.39 -13.88
C GLU A 135 3.48 -14.77 -14.17
N VAL A 136 3.34 -13.45 -13.96
CA VAL A 136 2.10 -12.73 -14.28
C VAL A 136 1.84 -12.74 -15.79
N GLN A 137 2.86 -12.52 -16.62
CA GLN A 137 2.71 -12.59 -18.08
C GLN A 137 2.33 -13.98 -18.59
N GLU A 138 2.81 -15.04 -17.94
CA GLU A 138 2.38 -16.40 -18.23
C GLU A 138 0.89 -16.61 -17.91
N ARG A 139 0.42 -16.11 -16.75
CA ARG A 139 -1.02 -16.13 -16.40
C ARG A 139 -1.85 -15.35 -17.42
N VAL A 140 -1.39 -14.16 -17.83
CA VAL A 140 -2.05 -13.35 -18.86
C VAL A 140 -2.15 -14.12 -20.18
N ARG A 141 -1.06 -14.73 -20.65
CA ARG A 141 -1.06 -15.50 -21.92
C ARG A 141 -2.01 -16.70 -21.88
N LYS A 142 -2.19 -17.31 -20.71
CA LYS A 142 -3.11 -18.43 -20.48
C LYS A 142 -4.56 -17.99 -20.21
N GLY A 143 -4.83 -16.68 -20.08
CA GLY A 143 -6.14 -16.17 -19.67
C GLY A 143 -6.55 -16.61 -18.26
N GLN A 144 -5.59 -16.82 -17.37
CA GLN A 144 -5.83 -17.30 -16.00
C GLN A 144 -6.08 -16.14 -15.03
N GLY A 145 -6.94 -16.39 -14.04
CA GLY A 145 -7.14 -15.51 -12.89
C GLY A 145 -5.97 -15.52 -11.89
N PRO A 146 -6.12 -14.84 -10.74
CA PRO A 146 -5.10 -14.86 -9.69
C PRO A 146 -4.91 -16.24 -9.07
N VAL A 147 -3.73 -16.47 -8.48
CA VAL A 147 -3.49 -17.64 -7.63
C VAL A 147 -3.96 -17.34 -6.20
N THR A 148 -4.81 -18.20 -5.68
CA THR A 148 -5.34 -18.19 -4.31
C THR A 148 -4.72 -19.34 -3.51
N PRO A 149 -4.95 -19.42 -2.19
CA PRO A 149 -4.51 -20.55 -1.37
C PRO A 149 -5.05 -21.91 -1.82
N GLU A 150 -6.11 -21.96 -2.63
CA GLU A 150 -6.72 -23.18 -3.17
C GLU A 150 -6.40 -23.41 -4.66
N GLY A 151 -5.55 -22.56 -5.26
CA GLY A 151 -5.16 -22.65 -6.68
C GLY A 151 -5.64 -21.46 -7.50
N VAL A 152 -5.63 -21.61 -8.83
CA VAL A 152 -6.02 -20.54 -9.77
C VAL A 152 -7.53 -20.27 -9.64
N MET A 153 -7.90 -19.01 -9.44
CA MET A 153 -9.31 -18.61 -9.45
C MET A 153 -9.85 -18.65 -10.89
N GLU A 154 -10.83 -19.51 -11.14
CA GLU A 154 -11.36 -19.73 -12.50
C GLU A 154 -12.47 -18.74 -12.89
N LYS A 155 -13.17 -18.16 -11.91
CA LYS A 155 -14.33 -17.29 -12.14
C LYS A 155 -14.15 -15.95 -11.45
N GLU A 156 -14.08 -14.90 -12.26
CA GLU A 156 -14.14 -13.51 -11.80
C GLU A 156 -15.58 -12.99 -11.92
N ARG A 157 -16.28 -12.96 -10.78
CA ARG A 157 -17.66 -12.45 -10.66
C ARG A 157 -17.70 -10.99 -10.20
N TYR A 158 -16.79 -10.58 -9.33
CA TYR A 158 -16.76 -9.24 -8.74
C TYR A 158 -15.35 -8.66 -8.79
N ARG A 159 -15.21 -7.39 -9.19
CA ARG A 159 -13.97 -6.63 -9.19
C ARG A 159 -14.07 -5.53 -8.14
N LEU A 160 -13.22 -5.57 -7.13
CA LEU A 160 -13.30 -4.64 -6.00
C LEU A 160 -12.07 -3.74 -5.92
N VAL A 161 -12.27 -2.51 -5.45
CA VAL A 161 -11.21 -1.71 -4.85
C VAL A 161 -11.29 -1.85 -3.34
N VAL A 162 -10.17 -2.10 -2.67
CA VAL A 162 -10.14 -2.23 -1.19
C VAL A 162 -9.35 -1.11 -0.54
N GLU A 163 -10.01 -0.42 0.40
CA GLU A 163 -9.40 0.57 1.28
C GLU A 163 -9.11 -0.02 2.65
N GLY A 164 -7.87 0.11 3.12
CA GLY A 164 -7.41 -0.43 4.40
C GLY A 164 -6.55 -1.70 4.23
N PRO A 165 -5.74 -2.06 5.25
CA PRO A 165 -4.89 -3.24 5.22
C PRO A 165 -5.66 -4.54 5.55
N PRO A 166 -5.14 -5.70 5.16
CA PRO A 166 -5.76 -6.99 5.45
C PRO A 166 -5.56 -7.42 6.91
N ASN A 167 -6.43 -8.32 7.37
CA ASN A 167 -6.27 -8.98 8.67
C ASN A 167 -5.21 -10.08 8.56
N TYR A 168 -4.07 -9.89 9.22
CA TYR A 168 -2.94 -10.84 9.17
C TYR A 168 -3.17 -12.09 10.03
N THR A 169 -3.94 -12.00 11.10
CA THR A 169 -4.20 -13.15 11.99
C THR A 169 -5.07 -14.23 11.37
N HIS A 170 -5.96 -13.85 10.46
CA HIS A 170 -6.92 -14.74 9.79
C HIS A 170 -6.84 -14.61 8.25
N MET A 171 -5.66 -14.30 7.71
CA MET A 171 -5.45 -14.00 6.28
C MET A 171 -6.10 -15.02 5.34
N ARG A 172 -5.88 -16.32 5.58
CA ARG A 172 -6.44 -17.40 4.73
C ARG A 172 -7.97 -17.42 4.78
N GLU A 173 -8.55 -17.31 5.97
CA GLU A 173 -10.00 -17.32 6.17
C GLU A 173 -10.64 -16.06 5.57
N PHE A 174 -10.02 -14.90 5.75
CA PHE A 174 -10.50 -13.65 5.18
C PHE A 174 -10.42 -13.66 3.64
N TRP A 175 -9.31 -14.13 3.06
CA TRP A 175 -9.18 -14.27 1.61
C TRP A 175 -10.22 -15.25 1.03
N LYS A 176 -10.51 -16.33 1.76
CA LYS A 176 -11.52 -17.32 1.36
C LYS A 176 -12.90 -16.73 1.13
N MET A 177 -13.31 -15.77 1.95
CA MET A 177 -14.60 -15.09 1.80
C MET A 177 -14.73 -14.33 0.47
N PHE A 178 -13.63 -14.02 -0.21
CA PHE A 178 -13.63 -13.34 -1.51
C PHE A 178 -13.57 -14.35 -2.65
N TYR A 179 -12.58 -15.25 -2.64
CA TYR A 179 -12.40 -16.16 -3.78
C TYR A 179 -13.51 -17.22 -3.87
N ASP A 180 -14.18 -17.58 -2.77
CA ASP A 180 -15.37 -18.46 -2.82
C ASP A 180 -16.53 -17.82 -3.59
N GLU A 181 -16.64 -16.49 -3.54
CA GLU A 181 -17.66 -15.72 -4.27
C GLU A 181 -17.21 -15.31 -5.67
N GLY A 182 -15.95 -15.60 -6.05
CA GLY A 182 -15.33 -15.13 -7.28
C GLY A 182 -15.02 -13.64 -7.28
N ALA A 183 -14.79 -13.05 -6.10
CA ALA A 183 -14.38 -11.66 -5.97
C ALA A 183 -12.85 -11.52 -6.06
N VAL A 184 -12.38 -10.67 -6.97
CA VAL A 184 -10.96 -10.27 -7.08
C VAL A 184 -10.81 -8.83 -6.65
N VAL A 185 -9.76 -8.54 -5.88
CA VAL A 185 -9.39 -7.16 -5.59
C VAL A 185 -8.45 -6.66 -6.68
N VAL A 186 -8.89 -5.68 -7.46
CA VAL A 186 -8.13 -5.19 -8.63
C VAL A 186 -7.20 -4.03 -8.27
N ALA A 187 -7.51 -3.31 -7.20
CA ALA A 187 -6.63 -2.29 -6.63
C ALA A 187 -6.83 -2.20 -5.11
N SER A 188 -5.76 -1.86 -4.39
CA SER A 188 -5.83 -1.61 -2.94
C SER A 188 -4.90 -0.50 -2.51
N SER A 189 -5.36 0.37 -1.62
CA SER A 189 -4.52 1.38 -0.99
C SER A 189 -3.40 0.80 -0.13
N TYR A 190 -3.56 -0.41 0.39
CA TYR A 190 -2.53 -1.04 1.22
C TYR A 190 -1.23 -1.26 0.45
N THR A 191 -1.33 -1.63 -0.83
CA THR A 191 -0.17 -1.79 -1.72
C THR A 191 0.52 -0.47 -2.07
N LYS A 192 0.04 0.66 -1.56
CA LYS A 192 0.54 2.02 -1.83
C LYS A 192 1.21 2.65 -0.61
N VAL A 193 1.17 1.98 0.55
CA VAL A 193 1.74 2.49 1.81
C VAL A 193 3.24 2.73 1.70
N GLY A 194 3.96 1.80 1.06
CA GLY A 194 5.38 1.92 0.81
C GLY A 194 5.72 2.55 -0.55
N GLY A 195 4.81 3.36 -1.12
CA GLY A 195 5.08 4.19 -2.30
C GLY A 195 3.95 4.24 -3.33
N ASN A 196 3.64 5.45 -3.84
CA ASN A 196 2.60 5.69 -4.85
C ASN A 196 3.18 5.69 -6.28
N TYR A 197 3.77 4.57 -6.70
CA TYR A 197 4.51 4.48 -7.96
C TYR A 197 3.64 4.65 -9.22
N GLU A 198 2.40 4.15 -9.23
CA GLU A 198 1.53 4.31 -10.41
C GLU A 198 1.08 5.75 -10.65
N GLN A 199 1.27 6.64 -9.67
CA GLN A 199 1.01 8.08 -9.83
C GLN A 199 2.21 8.82 -10.45
N GLY A 200 3.21 8.08 -10.95
CA GLY A 200 4.35 8.63 -11.68
C GLY A 200 5.60 8.86 -10.82
N PHE A 201 5.53 8.65 -9.50
CA PHE A 201 6.72 8.75 -8.66
C PHE A 201 7.71 7.62 -8.96
N ARG A 202 9.00 7.96 -9.09
CA ARG A 202 10.13 7.04 -9.08
C ARG A 202 11.26 7.65 -8.27
N HIS A 203 12.10 6.81 -7.69
CA HIS A 203 13.34 7.30 -7.13
C HIS A 203 14.25 7.89 -8.22
N ASP A 204 14.81 9.07 -7.95
CA ASP A 204 15.65 9.85 -8.86
C ASP A 204 17.10 9.88 -8.35
N PRO A 205 18.04 9.20 -9.03
CA PRO A 205 19.45 9.19 -8.64
C PRO A 205 20.17 10.52 -8.87
N ASP A 206 19.66 11.41 -9.71
CA ASP A 206 20.29 12.72 -9.95
C ASP A 206 20.00 13.68 -8.80
N ARG A 207 18.91 13.44 -8.06
CA ARG A 207 18.47 14.21 -6.89
C ARG A 207 18.21 13.30 -5.68
N PRO A 208 19.25 12.61 -5.16
CA PRO A 208 19.07 11.45 -4.29
C PRO A 208 18.38 11.76 -2.95
N LEU A 209 18.72 12.87 -2.30
CA LEU A 209 18.15 13.22 -0.99
C LEU A 209 16.75 13.84 -1.13
N GLU A 210 16.56 14.68 -2.15
CA GLU A 210 15.26 15.23 -2.52
C GLU A 210 14.29 14.11 -2.91
N SER A 211 14.76 13.09 -3.64
CA SER A 211 13.95 11.94 -4.03
C SER A 211 13.50 11.12 -2.83
N LEU A 212 14.36 10.89 -1.83
CA LEU A 212 13.98 10.26 -0.57
C LEU A 212 12.95 11.10 0.20
N ALA A 213 13.09 12.43 0.18
CA ALA A 213 12.11 13.32 0.78
C ALA A 213 10.76 13.23 0.07
N ASP A 214 10.74 13.28 -1.26
CA ASP A 214 9.52 13.16 -2.08
C ASP A 214 8.84 11.80 -1.88
N TYR A 215 9.61 10.70 -1.76
CA TYR A 215 9.09 9.38 -1.40
C TYR A 215 8.34 9.42 -0.07
N CYS A 216 8.98 9.91 1.00
CA CYS A 216 8.38 9.97 2.33
C CYS A 216 7.13 10.86 2.36
N LEU A 217 7.18 12.03 1.69
CA LEU A 217 6.08 12.97 1.63
C LEU A 217 4.89 12.43 0.83
N GLY A 218 5.17 11.60 -0.18
CA GLY A 218 4.20 11.04 -1.11
C GLY A 218 3.53 9.74 -0.67
N CYS A 219 3.91 9.11 0.45
CA CYS A 219 3.28 7.86 0.91
C CYS A 219 1.77 8.00 1.15
N TYR A 220 0.98 6.95 0.89
CA TYR A 220 -0.48 6.96 1.01
C TYR A 220 -1.01 7.58 2.32
N THR A 221 -0.45 7.18 3.45
CA THR A 221 -0.88 7.64 4.78
C THR A 221 -0.47 9.08 5.11
N ASN A 222 0.33 9.72 4.26
CA ASN A 222 0.71 11.13 4.38
C ASN A 222 -0.16 12.06 3.50
N LEU A 223 -0.95 11.49 2.59
CA LEU A 223 -1.90 12.24 1.75
C LEU A 223 -3.12 12.69 2.54
N ASN A 224 -3.71 13.82 2.15
CA ASN A 224 -5.01 14.26 2.67
C ASN A 224 -6.19 13.42 2.17
N LEU A 225 -7.34 13.54 2.85
CA LEU A 225 -8.54 12.77 2.51
C LEU A 225 -9.03 13.02 1.07
N PRO A 226 -9.07 14.26 0.54
CA PRO A 226 -9.42 14.49 -0.87
C PRO A 226 -8.54 13.73 -1.86
N ALA A 227 -7.21 13.74 -1.67
CA ALA A 227 -6.26 13.04 -2.54
C ALA A 227 -6.47 11.52 -2.49
N ARG A 228 -6.66 10.95 -1.29
CA ARG A 228 -6.98 9.51 -1.12
C ARG A 228 -8.30 9.14 -1.78
N THR A 229 -9.34 9.95 -1.56
CA THR A 229 -10.66 9.76 -2.18
C THR A 229 -10.54 9.76 -3.71
N LYS A 230 -9.77 10.71 -4.27
CA LYS A 230 -9.55 10.80 -5.71
C LYS A 230 -8.77 9.61 -6.26
N MET A 231 -7.77 9.13 -5.51
CA MET A 231 -7.02 7.92 -5.88
C MET A 231 -7.94 6.69 -5.95
N LEU A 232 -8.77 6.47 -4.93
CA LEU A 232 -9.73 5.35 -4.91
C LEU A 232 -10.80 5.48 -6.00
N GLU A 233 -11.30 6.69 -6.26
CA GLU A 233 -12.21 6.99 -7.38
C GLU A 233 -11.58 6.61 -8.73
N ASN A 234 -10.32 7.01 -8.95
CA ASN A 234 -9.60 6.65 -10.17
C ASN A 234 -9.44 5.14 -10.29
N TYR A 235 -9.11 4.42 -9.20
CA TYR A 235 -9.05 2.96 -9.24
C TYR A 235 -10.39 2.31 -9.61
N ILE A 236 -11.50 2.81 -9.08
CA ILE A 236 -12.82 2.28 -9.42
C ILE A 236 -13.10 2.43 -10.91
N ASN A 237 -12.76 3.59 -11.48
CA ASN A 237 -13.01 3.87 -12.89
C ASN A 237 -12.02 3.13 -13.81
N ASP A 238 -10.72 3.27 -13.56
CA ASP A 238 -9.64 2.79 -14.44
C ASP A 238 -9.51 1.27 -14.46
N TYR A 239 -9.90 0.60 -13.36
CA TYR A 239 -9.88 -0.86 -13.24
C TYR A 239 -11.28 -1.47 -13.42
N GLU A 240 -12.26 -0.65 -13.79
CA GLU A 240 -13.65 -1.04 -14.00
C GLU A 240 -14.20 -1.86 -12.82
N ALA A 241 -13.96 -1.36 -11.60
CA ALA A 241 -14.42 -2.02 -10.40
C ALA A 241 -15.94 -1.88 -10.22
N ASP A 242 -16.52 -2.89 -9.61
CA ASP A 242 -17.94 -2.93 -9.27
C ASP A 242 -18.26 -2.16 -8.01
N GLY A 243 -17.27 -1.89 -7.17
CA GLY A 243 -17.45 -1.08 -5.98
C GLY A 243 -16.22 -1.01 -5.08
N LEU A 244 -16.42 -0.29 -3.96
CA LEU A 244 -15.43 -0.10 -2.91
C LEU A 244 -15.74 -0.98 -1.70
N LEU A 245 -14.76 -1.68 -1.18
CA LEU A 245 -14.82 -2.27 0.15
C LEU A 245 -13.82 -1.57 1.08
N ILE A 246 -14.31 -1.04 2.19
CA ILE A 246 -13.48 -0.53 3.26
C ILE A 246 -13.30 -1.63 4.31
N ASN A 247 -12.05 -2.02 4.56
CA ASN A 247 -11.66 -2.75 5.76
C ASN A 247 -11.06 -1.78 6.78
N SER A 248 -11.91 -1.26 7.66
CA SER A 248 -11.49 -0.37 8.72
C SER A 248 -10.76 -1.13 9.81
N ILE A 249 -9.69 -0.54 10.31
CA ILE A 249 -8.82 -1.16 11.29
C ILE A 249 -8.94 -0.46 12.62
N LYS A 250 -9.31 -1.22 13.65
CA LYS A 250 -9.46 -0.72 15.01
C LYS A 250 -8.21 0.01 15.52
N SER A 251 -7.04 -0.60 15.34
CA SER A 251 -5.76 -0.08 15.84
C SER A 251 -5.11 1.00 14.96
N CYS A 252 -5.56 1.22 13.72
CA CYS A 252 -4.87 2.10 12.77
C CYS A 252 -5.67 3.38 12.45
N ASN A 253 -5.51 4.39 13.30
CA ASN A 253 -6.16 5.70 13.10
C ASN A 253 -5.80 6.36 11.75
N SER A 254 -4.57 6.19 11.27
CA SER A 254 -4.12 6.80 10.00
C SER A 254 -4.85 6.27 8.78
N PHE A 255 -5.34 5.03 8.81
CA PHE A 255 -6.22 4.48 7.79
C PHE A 255 -7.69 4.77 8.10
N SER A 256 -8.12 4.52 9.33
CA SER A 256 -9.54 4.49 9.70
C SER A 256 -10.18 5.89 9.79
N ALA A 257 -9.39 6.93 10.04
CA ALA A 257 -9.89 8.30 10.09
C ALA A 257 -10.41 8.76 8.72
N GLY A 258 -11.68 9.17 8.67
CA GLY A 258 -12.30 9.72 7.47
C GLY A 258 -12.82 8.70 6.46
N GLN A 259 -12.69 7.40 6.72
CA GLN A 259 -13.13 6.34 5.78
C GLN A 259 -14.63 6.41 5.43
N LEU A 260 -15.51 6.70 6.38
CA LEU A 260 -16.94 6.87 6.11
C LEU A 260 -17.22 8.07 5.18
N LEU A 261 -16.44 9.14 5.29
CA LEU A 261 -16.54 10.29 4.38
C LEU A 261 -16.03 9.91 2.99
N MET A 262 -14.90 9.21 2.89
CA MET A 262 -14.37 8.71 1.61
C MET A 262 -15.38 7.79 0.92
N MET A 263 -16.01 6.88 1.68
CA MET A 263 -17.06 5.98 1.20
C MET A 263 -18.21 6.75 0.55
N ASN A 264 -18.81 7.69 1.28
CA ASN A 264 -19.94 8.50 0.81
C ASN A 264 -19.59 9.31 -0.45
N GLU A 265 -18.40 9.93 -0.48
CA GLU A 265 -17.94 10.71 -1.63
C GLU A 265 -17.72 9.82 -2.86
N ILE A 266 -17.13 8.64 -2.68
CA ILE A 266 -16.89 7.70 -3.78
C ILE A 266 -18.20 7.17 -4.36
N GLU A 267 -19.16 6.77 -3.52
CA GLU A 267 -20.47 6.33 -3.98
C GLU A 267 -21.19 7.43 -4.76
N LYS A 268 -21.14 8.68 -4.26
CA LYS A 268 -21.74 9.84 -4.92
C LYS A 268 -21.10 10.13 -6.29
N ARG A 269 -19.77 10.01 -6.40
CA ARG A 269 -19.02 10.35 -7.62
C ARG A 269 -19.07 9.26 -8.69
N THR A 270 -19.06 7.99 -8.28
CA THR A 270 -18.96 6.85 -9.19
C THR A 270 -20.29 6.14 -9.43
N GLY A 271 -21.27 6.34 -8.55
CA GLY A 271 -22.53 5.59 -8.54
C GLY A 271 -22.36 4.11 -8.13
N LYS A 272 -21.13 3.64 -7.88
CA LYS A 272 -20.83 2.27 -7.50
C LYS A 272 -21.13 2.04 -6.02
N PRO A 273 -21.64 0.86 -5.63
CA PRO A 273 -21.88 0.53 -4.23
C PRO A 273 -20.58 0.46 -3.43
N ALA A 274 -20.64 0.89 -2.17
CA ALA A 274 -19.57 0.68 -1.20
C ALA A 274 -20.03 -0.14 0.01
N ALA A 275 -19.09 -0.83 0.65
CA ALA A 275 -19.31 -1.56 1.89
C ALA A 275 -18.21 -1.29 2.92
N PHE A 276 -18.55 -1.55 4.18
CA PHE A 276 -17.69 -1.33 5.32
C PHE A 276 -17.66 -2.54 6.25
N VAL A 277 -16.47 -3.11 6.43
CA VAL A 277 -16.18 -4.10 7.47
C VAL A 277 -15.16 -3.51 8.44
N GLU A 278 -15.25 -3.91 9.71
CA GLU A 278 -14.28 -3.51 10.73
C GLU A 278 -13.53 -4.77 11.17
N THR A 279 -12.20 -4.73 11.10
CA THR A 279 -11.30 -5.77 11.59
C THR A 279 -10.09 -5.12 12.30
N ASP A 280 -9.02 -5.89 12.49
CA ASP A 280 -7.72 -5.38 12.92
C ASP A 280 -6.59 -6.03 12.09
N LEU A 281 -5.37 -5.48 12.11
CA LEU A 281 -4.23 -6.14 11.44
C LEU A 281 -3.80 -7.38 12.20
N VAL A 282 -3.60 -7.25 13.51
CA VAL A 282 -2.86 -8.22 14.32
C VAL A 282 -3.58 -8.64 15.59
N ASP A 283 -4.67 -7.96 15.96
CA ASP A 283 -5.49 -8.36 17.11
C ASP A 283 -6.62 -9.31 16.67
N PRO A 284 -6.54 -10.62 16.99
CA PRO A 284 -7.53 -11.60 16.55
C PRO A 284 -8.92 -11.35 17.16
N ARG A 285 -9.02 -10.61 18.27
CA ARG A 285 -10.29 -10.35 18.97
C ARG A 285 -11.24 -9.46 18.16
N TYR A 286 -10.70 -8.73 17.18
CA TYR A 286 -11.48 -7.86 16.28
C TYR A 286 -11.81 -8.53 14.95
N PHE A 287 -11.59 -9.85 14.81
CA PHE A 287 -12.06 -10.60 13.65
C PHE A 287 -13.23 -11.50 14.04
N SER A 288 -14.40 -11.24 13.47
CA SER A 288 -15.59 -12.08 13.60
C SER A 288 -15.95 -12.65 12.23
N PRO A 289 -15.57 -13.91 11.93
CA PRO A 289 -15.73 -14.46 10.59
C PRO A 289 -17.17 -14.41 10.09
N SER A 290 -18.14 -14.73 10.95
CA SER A 290 -19.57 -14.71 10.60
C SER A 290 -20.08 -13.30 10.28
N ASN A 291 -19.68 -12.29 11.06
CA ASN A 291 -20.07 -10.90 10.82
C ASN A 291 -19.48 -10.38 9.50
N VAL A 292 -18.17 -10.59 9.30
CA VAL A 292 -17.48 -10.17 8.07
C VAL A 292 -18.11 -10.86 6.85
N LYS A 293 -18.30 -12.18 6.91
CA LYS A 293 -18.91 -12.94 5.82
C LYS A 293 -20.31 -12.45 5.47
N ASN A 294 -21.19 -12.29 6.47
CA ASN A 294 -22.56 -11.81 6.23
C ASN A 294 -22.59 -10.40 5.59
N ARG A 295 -21.67 -9.51 5.98
CA ARG A 295 -21.53 -8.18 5.36
C ARG A 295 -21.05 -8.26 3.92
N LEU A 296 -20.10 -9.15 3.62
CA LEU A 296 -19.62 -9.37 2.25
C LEU A 296 -20.71 -9.96 1.36
N GLU A 297 -21.45 -10.97 1.84
CA GLU A 297 -22.59 -11.55 1.11
C GLU A 297 -23.66 -10.49 0.80
N SER A 298 -24.02 -9.67 1.78
CA SER A 298 -24.97 -8.56 1.59
C SER A 298 -24.44 -7.53 0.57
N TYR A 299 -23.13 -7.26 0.61
CA TYR A 299 -22.48 -6.35 -0.32
C TYR A 299 -22.49 -6.88 -1.76
N PHE A 300 -22.18 -8.15 -1.97
CA PHE A 300 -22.23 -8.77 -3.29
C PHE A 300 -23.65 -8.78 -3.89
N GLN A 301 -24.67 -9.01 -3.07
CA GLN A 301 -26.07 -8.86 -3.50
C GLN A 301 -26.39 -7.42 -3.96
N MET A 302 -25.89 -6.41 -3.25
CA MET A 302 -26.06 -5.00 -3.63
C MET A 302 -25.35 -4.67 -4.95
N VAL A 303 -24.17 -5.25 -5.18
CA VAL A 303 -23.45 -5.14 -6.47
C VAL A 303 -24.28 -5.72 -7.61
N ASP A 304 -24.84 -6.92 -7.44
CA ASP A 304 -25.65 -7.58 -8.48
C ASP A 304 -26.94 -6.80 -8.78
N GLN A 305 -27.58 -6.23 -7.76
CA GLN A 305 -28.74 -5.35 -7.94
C GLN A 305 -28.40 -4.10 -8.75
N LYS A 306 -27.28 -3.42 -8.44
CA LYS A 306 -26.83 -2.24 -9.19
C LYS A 306 -26.49 -2.57 -10.64
N ARG A 307 -25.85 -3.72 -10.90
CA ARG A 307 -25.56 -4.19 -12.26
C ARG A 307 -26.82 -4.50 -13.06
N SER A 308 -27.84 -5.05 -12.42
CA SER A 308 -29.12 -5.38 -13.08
C SER A 308 -29.98 -4.15 -13.39
N ALA A 309 -29.74 -3.04 -12.69
CA ALA A 309 -30.48 -1.79 -12.85
C ALA A 309 -29.81 -0.78 -13.82
N ALA A 310 -28.58 -1.05 -14.26
CA ALA A 310 -27.80 -0.24 -15.20
C ALA A 310 -27.92 -0.77 -16.63
#